data_AF-A0A2Z4V0J6-F1
#
_entry.id   AF-A0A2Z4V0J6-F1
#
_cell.length_a   1.000
_cell.length_b   1.000
_cell.length_c   1.000
_cell.angle_alpha   90.00
_cell.angle_beta   90.00
_cell.angle_gamma   90.00
#
_symmetry.space_group_name_H-M   'P 1'
#
loop_
_entity.id
_entity.type
_entity.pdbx_description
1 polymer ?
#
loop_
_entity_poly.entity_id
_entity_poly.type
_entity_poly.pdbx_seq_one_letter_code
_entity_poly.pdbx_strand_id
1 'polypeptide(L)'
;MQRPLWASSGVKDPAYPDTMYVSELVVAGTVNTMPGATLAAFADHGALPGPPPVADDFAAAAAHFEALERAGVDFADVTDTLDREGPAKFEGSWKELGA
;
A
#
# COMPACT_ATOMS: atom_id res chain seq x y z
N MET A 1 -14.26 -7.48 16.46
CA MET A 1 -13.86 -7.68 15.04
C MET A 1 -12.61 -6.87 14.79
N GLN A 2 -11.56 -7.47 14.20
CA GLN A 2 -10.36 -6.75 13.77
C GLN A 2 -10.55 -6.28 12.33
N ARG A 3 -10.17 -5.02 12.04
CA ARG A 3 -10.28 -4.40 10.71
C ARG A 3 -8.92 -4.44 10.01
N PRO A 4 -8.83 -4.79 8.72
CA PRO A 4 -7.60 -4.61 7.96
C PRO A 4 -7.20 -3.13 7.91
N LEU A 5 -5.90 -2.86 7.95
CA LEU A 5 -5.35 -1.51 7.93
C LEU A 5 -4.26 -1.41 6.86
N TRP A 6 -4.42 -0.46 5.94
CA TRP A 6 -3.43 -0.08 4.95
C TRP A 6 -2.45 0.92 5.55
N ALA A 7 -1.17 0.57 5.58
CA ALA A 7 -0.08 1.43 6.03
C ALA A 7 0.87 1.75 4.87
N SER A 8 1.73 2.75 5.07
CA SER A 8 2.68 3.21 4.05
C SER A 8 2.02 3.68 2.74
N SER A 9 0.81 4.23 2.82
CA SER A 9 -0.02 4.68 1.68
C SER A 9 0.41 6.01 1.06
N GLY A 10 1.58 6.55 1.41
CA GLY A 10 2.15 7.71 0.74
C GLY A 10 2.91 7.29 -0.51
N VAL A 11 2.49 7.76 -1.68
CA VAL A 11 3.12 7.50 -2.98
C VAL A 11 4.59 7.95 -2.97
N LYS A 12 5.46 7.11 -3.52
CA LYS A 12 6.93 7.32 -3.51
C LYS A 12 7.50 7.77 -4.83
N ASP A 13 6.81 7.45 -5.93
CA ASP A 13 7.21 7.79 -7.28
C ASP A 13 6.28 8.90 -7.81
N PRO A 14 6.82 10.08 -8.17
CA PRO A 14 6.04 11.22 -8.63
C PRO A 14 5.35 11.00 -9.98
N ALA A 15 5.64 9.92 -10.70
CA ALA A 15 4.93 9.55 -11.91
C ALA A 15 3.47 9.11 -11.63
N TYR A 16 3.14 8.77 -10.39
CA TYR A 16 1.80 8.36 -9.98
C TYR A 16 1.05 9.50 -9.27
N PRO A 17 -0.30 9.53 -9.37
CA PRO A 17 -1.11 10.42 -8.55
C PRO A 17 -0.78 10.21 -7.07
N ASP A 18 -0.48 11.29 -6.34
CA ASP A 18 -0.09 11.26 -4.92
C ASP A 18 -1.20 10.74 -3.97
N THR A 19 -2.42 10.60 -4.49
CA THR A 19 -3.60 10.02 -3.83
C THR A 19 -3.85 8.54 -4.15
N MET A 20 -3.10 7.92 -5.08
CA MET A 20 -3.36 6.58 -5.63
C MET A 20 -3.71 5.53 -4.57
N TYR A 21 -2.86 5.32 -3.56
CA TYR A 21 -3.09 4.25 -2.57
C TYR A 21 -4.28 4.52 -1.63
N VAL A 22 -4.75 5.76 -1.54
CA VAL A 22 -5.98 6.06 -0.80
C VAL A 22 -7.17 5.77 -1.71
N SER A 23 -7.18 6.36 -2.91
CA SER A 23 -8.27 6.20 -3.89
C SER A 23 -8.53 4.75 -4.23
N GLU A 24 -7.50 3.95 -4.52
CA GLU A 24 -7.68 2.58 -5.02
C GLU A 24 -7.95 1.54 -3.92
N LEU A 25 -7.90 1.91 -2.63
CA LEU A 25 -8.02 0.97 -1.49
C LEU A 25 -9.21 1.26 -0.56
N VAL A 26 -10.14 2.12 -0.97
CA VAL A 26 -11.38 2.36 -0.23
C VAL A 26 -12.31 1.16 -0.37
N VAL A 27 -12.45 0.40 0.72
CA VAL A 27 -13.38 -0.74 0.80
C VAL A 27 -13.99 -0.83 2.20
N ALA A 28 -15.22 -1.33 2.29
CA ALA A 28 -15.93 -1.43 3.56
C ALA A 28 -15.14 -2.26 4.59
N GLY A 29 -15.08 -1.76 5.83
CA GLY A 29 -14.46 -2.48 6.95
C GLY A 29 -12.94 -2.32 7.08
N THR A 30 -12.27 -1.52 6.24
CA THR A 30 -10.82 -1.26 6.35
C THR A 30 -10.52 0.08 7.00
N VAL A 31 -9.24 0.29 7.32
CA VAL A 31 -8.65 1.56 7.78
C VAL A 31 -7.49 1.90 6.84
N ASN A 32 -7.20 3.17 6.61
CA ASN A 32 -5.96 3.61 5.99
C ASN A 32 -5.27 4.59 6.95
N THR A 33 -4.00 4.33 7.29
CA THR A 33 -3.17 5.28 8.05
C THR A 33 -2.32 6.08 7.09
N MET A 34 -2.59 7.38 7.01
CA MET A 34 -2.02 8.27 6.01
C MET A 34 -0.95 9.18 6.63
N PRO A 35 0.19 9.38 5.96
CA PRO A 35 1.06 10.52 6.25
C PRO A 35 0.30 11.84 6.10
N GLY A 36 0.69 12.88 6.85
CA GLY A 36 0.00 14.18 6.81
C GLY A 36 -0.08 14.80 5.41
N ALA A 37 0.98 14.64 4.60
CA ALA A 37 0.99 15.11 3.21
C ALA A 37 -0.02 14.36 2.33
N THR A 38 -0.13 13.04 2.47
CA THR A 38 -1.11 12.22 1.73
C THR A 38 -2.54 12.56 2.14
N LEU A 39 -2.78 12.79 3.44
CA LEU A 39 -4.08 13.24 3.93
C LEU A 39 -4.46 14.60 3.34
N ALA A 40 -3.52 15.54 3.30
CA ALA A 40 -3.74 16.87 2.72
C ALA A 40 -4.00 16.80 1.21
N ALA A 41 -3.23 16.01 0.46
CA ALA A 41 -3.44 15.80 -0.98
C ALA A 41 -4.82 15.19 -1.27
N PHE A 42 -5.21 14.16 -0.51
CA PHE A 42 -6.54 13.57 -0.66
C PHE A 42 -7.67 14.53 -0.28
N ALA A 43 -7.47 15.40 0.71
CA ALA A 43 -8.45 16.41 1.08
C ALA A 43 -8.59 17.52 0.01
N ASP A 44 -7.51 17.84 -0.70
CA ASP A 44 -7.49 18.87 -1.75
C ASP A 44 -8.12 18.36 -3.06
N HIS A 45 -7.69 17.20 -3.54
CA HIS A 45 -8.07 16.69 -4.86
C HIS A 45 -8.25 15.17 -4.92
N GLY A 46 -8.47 14.52 -3.78
CA GLY A 46 -8.77 13.08 -3.74
C GLY A 46 -10.10 12.74 -4.41
N ALA A 47 -10.15 11.54 -4.97
CA ALA A 47 -11.37 10.96 -5.51
C ALA A 47 -11.62 9.61 -4.83
N LEU A 48 -12.88 9.32 -4.54
CA LEU A 48 -13.25 7.95 -4.20
C LEU A 48 -13.15 7.09 -5.47
N PRO A 49 -12.78 5.81 -5.33
CA PRO A 49 -12.87 4.89 -6.45
C PRO A 49 -14.33 4.77 -6.88
N GLY A 50 -14.54 4.11 -8.02
CA GLY A 50 -15.87 3.74 -8.48
C GLY A 50 -16.59 2.76 -7.52
N PRO A 51 -17.47 1.89 -8.02
CA PRO A 51 -18.14 0.90 -7.16
C PRO A 51 -17.11 0.02 -6.41
N PRO A 52 -17.50 -0.60 -5.28
CA PRO A 52 -16.64 -1.54 -4.57
C PRO A 52 -16.10 -2.63 -5.50
N PRO A 53 -14.89 -3.20 -5.23
CA PRO A 53 -14.30 -4.22 -6.07
C PRO A 53 -15.25 -5.41 -6.30
N VAL A 54 -15.38 -5.83 -7.55
CA VAL A 54 -16.15 -6.99 -7.99
C VAL A 54 -15.25 -8.17 -8.29
N ALA A 55 -15.82 -9.33 -8.61
CA ALA A 55 -15.08 -10.56 -8.88
C ALA A 55 -13.99 -10.39 -9.97
N ASP A 56 -14.28 -9.60 -11.00
CA ASP A 56 -13.35 -9.34 -12.10
C ASP A 56 -12.12 -8.55 -11.65
N ASP A 57 -12.25 -7.65 -10.66
CA ASP A 57 -11.11 -6.91 -10.10
C ASP A 57 -10.16 -7.84 -9.36
N PHE A 58 -10.70 -8.81 -8.61
CA PHE A 58 -9.89 -9.83 -7.95
C PHE A 58 -9.22 -10.77 -8.95
N ALA A 59 -9.90 -11.12 -10.04
CA ALA A 59 -9.31 -11.90 -11.12
C ALA A 59 -8.18 -11.15 -11.83
N ALA A 60 -8.34 -9.84 -12.07
CA ALA A 60 -7.30 -8.98 -12.62
C ALA A 60 -6.08 -8.90 -11.68
N ALA A 61 -6.31 -8.72 -10.37
CA ALA A 61 -5.25 -8.74 -9.38
C ALA A 61 -4.46 -10.06 -9.40
N ALA A 62 -5.16 -11.20 -9.43
CA ALA A 62 -4.52 -12.52 -9.55
C ALA A 62 -3.68 -12.66 -10.83
N ALA A 63 -4.21 -12.20 -11.97
CA ALA A 63 -3.49 -12.21 -13.24
C ALA A 63 -2.22 -11.35 -13.23
N HIS A 64 -2.20 -10.25 -12.46
CA HIS A 64 -0.98 -9.47 -12.25
C HIS A 64 0.08 -10.24 -11.46
N PHE A 65 -0.30 -10.97 -10.41
CA PHE A 65 0.64 -11.83 -9.67
C PHE A 65 1.22 -12.94 -10.55
N GLU A 66 0.42 -13.60 -11.38
CA GLU A 66 0.93 -14.58 -12.33
C GLU A 66 1.87 -13.96 -13.37
N ALA A 67 1.60 -12.73 -13.80
CA ALA A 67 2.47 -12.02 -14.75
C ALA A 67 3.83 -11.68 -14.12
N LEU A 68 3.85 -11.31 -12.84
CA LEU A 68 5.07 -11.10 -12.07
C LEU A 68 5.89 -12.40 -11.99
N GLU A 69 5.25 -13.52 -11.66
CA GLU A 69 5.91 -14.83 -11.61
C GLU A 69 6.50 -15.22 -12.98
N ARG A 70 5.73 -15.05 -14.06
CA ARG A 70 6.23 -15.30 -15.43
C ARG A 70 7.39 -14.40 -15.83
N ALA A 71 7.46 -13.18 -15.28
CA ALA A 71 8.59 -12.28 -15.46
C ALA A 71 9.80 -12.63 -14.58
N GLY A 72 9.70 -13.66 -13.74
CA GLY A 72 10.76 -14.12 -12.84
C GLY A 72 10.78 -13.42 -11.49
N VAL A 73 9.71 -12.73 -11.11
CA VAL A 73 9.58 -12.13 -9.76
C VAL A 73 9.00 -13.16 -8.81
N ASP A 74 9.81 -13.60 -7.85
CA ASP A 74 9.36 -14.45 -6.75
C ASP A 74 8.72 -13.59 -5.66
N PHE A 75 7.39 -13.64 -5.58
CA PHE A 75 6.65 -12.85 -4.60
C PHE A 75 6.96 -13.27 -3.15
N ALA A 76 7.26 -14.55 -2.90
CA ALA A 76 7.60 -15.04 -1.57
C ALA A 76 8.95 -14.46 -1.10
N ASP A 77 9.96 -14.48 -1.97
CA ASP A 77 11.26 -13.85 -1.68
C ASP A 77 11.14 -12.34 -1.46
N VAL A 78 10.30 -11.66 -2.25
CA VAL A 78 10.01 -10.22 -2.07
C VAL A 78 9.42 -9.96 -0.68
N THR A 79 8.40 -10.74 -0.27
CA THR A 79 7.79 -10.56 1.05
C THR A 79 8.75 -10.89 2.19
N ASP A 80 9.53 -11.97 2.08
CA ASP A 80 10.53 -12.34 3.09
C ASP A 80 11.62 -11.27 3.24
N THR A 81 12.01 -10.65 2.13
CA THR A 81 12.97 -9.55 2.14
C THR A 81 12.38 -8.31 2.82
N LEU A 82 11.14 -7.93 2.51
CA LEU A 82 10.46 -6.80 3.14
C LEU A 82 10.27 -7.01 4.65
N ASP A 83 9.91 -8.22 5.08
CA ASP A 83 9.75 -8.57 6.49
C ASP A 83 11.07 -8.54 7.26
N ARG A 84 12.19 -8.90 6.62
CA ARG A 84 13.52 -8.81 7.23
C ARG A 84 14.03 -7.37 7.30
N GLU A 85 13.80 -6.57 6.26
CA GLU A 85 14.29 -5.19 6.19
C GLU A 85 13.43 -4.19 6.97
N GLY A 86 12.13 -4.46 7.11
CA GLY A 86 11.20 -3.60 7.83
C GLY A 86 11.68 -3.29 9.24
N PRO A 87 11.90 -4.31 10.11
CA PRO A 87 12.40 -4.12 11.47
C PRO A 87 13.73 -3.37 11.55
N ALA A 88 14.66 -3.62 10.62
CA ALA A 88 15.94 -2.93 10.59
C ALA A 88 15.79 -1.40 10.42
N LYS A 89 14.80 -0.95 9.63
CA LYS A 89 14.47 0.47 9.48
C LYS A 89 13.89 1.05 10.78
N PHE A 90 13.05 0.29 11.48
CA PHE A 90 12.52 0.70 12.79
C PHE A 90 13.61 0.80 13.87
N GLU A 91 14.54 -0.15 13.92
CA GLU A 91 15.68 -0.10 14.85
C GLU A 91 16.58 1.10 14.59
N GLY A 92 16.78 1.47 13.32
CA GLY A 92 17.50 2.68 12.94
C GLY A 92 16.84 3.93 13.50
N SER A 93 15.55 4.12 13.21
CA SER A 93 14.79 5.26 13.74
C SER A 93 14.71 5.28 15.28
N TRP A 94 14.71 4.12 15.94
CA TRP A 94 14.73 4.03 17.40
C TRP A 94 16.05 4.50 18.01
N LYS A 95 17.19 4.13 17.41
CA LYS A 95 18.52 4.64 17.82
C LYS A 95 18.65 6.14 17.57
N GLU A 96 18.16 6.63 16.44
CA GLU A 96 18.13 8.07 16.13
C GLU A 96 17.29 8.87 17.12
N LEU A 97 16.23 8.27 17.68
CA LEU A 97 15.40 8.88 18.71
C LEU A 97 16.13 9.02 20.07
N GLY A 98 17.26 8.33 20.27
CA GLY A 98 18.13 8.49 21.44
C GLY A 98 18.10 7.34 22.45
N ALA A 99 17.72 6.13 22.02
CA ALA A 99 17.81 4.92 22.83
C ALA A 99 19.21 4.27 22.80
#